data_AF-A0A6I5X0N1-F1
#
_entry.id   AF-A0A6I5X0N1-F1
#
_cell.length_a   1.000
_cell.length_b   1.000
_cell.length_c   1.000
_cell.angle_alpha   90.00
_cell.angle_beta   90.00
_cell.angle_gamma   90.00
#
_symmetry.space_group_name_H-M   'P 1'
#
loop_
_entity.id
_entity.type
_entity.pdbx_description
1 polymer ?
#
loop_
_entity_poly.entity_id
_entity_poly.type
_entity_poly.pdbx_seq_one_letter_code
_entity_poly.pdbx_strand_id
1 'polypeptide(L)' 'MTRYLGLAAGPQCCLRSHLKRLQVETALNTLLDRGLEFTTDMAAIEIRGDKFRRPLSLTLRWPRDCAANITQ' A
#
# COMPACT_ATOMS: atom_id res chain seq x y z
N MET A 1 19.96 14.12 1.15
CA MET A 1 18.82 13.28 1.58
C MET A 1 17.54 14.11 1.48
N THR A 2 16.65 13.79 0.55
CA THR A 2 15.41 14.54 0.32
C THR A 2 14.35 14.11 1.34
N ARG A 3 13.85 15.04 2.17
CA ARG A 3 12.87 14.74 3.22
C ARG A 3 11.47 14.60 2.61
N TYR A 4 10.81 13.46 2.80
CA TYR A 4 9.44 13.22 2.34
C TYR A 4 8.43 14.14 3.05
N LEU A 5 7.64 14.88 2.27
CA LEU A 5 6.68 15.88 2.77
C LEU A 5 5.22 15.43 2.72
N GLY A 6 4.93 14.17 2.38
CA GLY A 6 3.53 13.69 2.22
C GLY A 6 2.69 13.66 3.50
N LEU A 7 3.28 13.95 4.67
CA LEU A 7 2.58 14.11 5.95
C LEU A 7 2.73 15.52 6.54
N ALA A 8 3.13 16.48 5.69
CA ALA A 8 3.55 17.83 6.05
C ALA A 8 4.74 17.86 7.03
N ALA A 9 5.23 19.07 7.31
CA ALA A 9 6.24 19.34 8.32
C ALA A 9 5.80 20.55 9.17
N GLY A 10 6.27 20.64 10.41
CA GLY A 10 5.96 21.75 11.32
C GLY A 10 4.69 21.56 12.16
N PRO A 11 4.06 22.66 12.65
CA PRO A 11 2.96 22.60 13.62
C PRO A 11 1.70 21.89 13.14
N GLN A 12 1.49 21.85 11.81
CA GLN A 12 0.35 21.18 11.18
C GLN A 12 0.73 19.81 10.61
N CYS A 13 1.77 19.17 11.15
CA CYS A 13 2.13 17.83 10.75
C CYS A 13 0.97 16.85 11.01
N CYS A 14 0.91 15.78 10.21
CA CYS A 14 -0.14 14.78 10.39
C CYS A 14 -0.01 14.12 11.77
N LEU A 15 -0.93 14.46 12.68
CA LEU A 15 -0.97 13.92 14.05
C LEU A 15 -0.99 12.38 14.06
N ARG A 16 -1.64 11.77 13.07
CA ARG A 16 -1.78 10.31 12.94
C ARG A 16 -0.72 9.69 12.00
N SER A 17 0.40 10.38 11.78
CA SER A 17 1.49 9.90 10.92
C SER A 17 2.01 8.53 11.35
N HIS A 18 2.22 8.33 12.64
CA HIS A 18 2.69 7.05 13.18
C HIS A 18 1.67 5.93 12.99
N LEU A 19 0.40 6.19 13.29
CA LEU A 19 -0.68 5.20 13.09
C LEU A 19 -0.82 4.81 11.62
N LYS A 20 -0.74 5.76 10.69
CA LYS A 20 -0.77 5.48 9.24
C LYS A 20 0.39 4.59 8.81
N ARG A 21 1.60 4.86 9.32
CA ARG A 21 2.77 4.02 9.02
C ARG A 21 2.58 2.61 9.52
N LEU A 22 2.15 2.45 10.77
CA LEU A 22 1.87 1.14 11.35
C LEU A 22 0.84 0.36 10.53
N GLN A 23 -0.28 0.99 10.14
CA GLN A 23 -1.31 0.35 9.33
C GLN A 23 -0.78 -0.11 7.96
N VAL A 24 0.00 0.73 7.28
CA VAL A 24 0.59 0.39 5.97
C VAL A 24 1.59 -0.75 6.12
N GLU A 25 2.45 -0.69 7.14
CA GLU A 25 3.46 -1.71 7.40
C GLU A 25 2.82 -3.06 7.74
N THR A 26 1.83 -3.09 8.63
CA THR A 26 1.08 -4.30 8.94
C THR A 26 0.39 -4.89 7.72
N ALA A 27 -0.25 -4.06 6.90
CA ALA A 27 -0.94 -4.53 5.69
C ALA A 27 0.05 -5.10 4.66
N LEU A 28 1.16 -4.40 4.40
CA LEU A 28 2.17 -4.85 3.45
C LEU A 28 2.85 -6.15 3.91
N ASN A 29 3.23 -6.24 5.18
CA ASN A 29 3.83 -7.45 5.73
C ASN A 29 2.86 -8.63 5.63
N THR A 30 1.59 -8.42 5.98
CA THR A 30 0.56 -9.48 5.85
C THR A 30 0.38 -9.95 4.41
N LEU A 31 0.46 -9.04 3.43
CA LEU A 31 0.39 -9.39 2.01
C LEU A 31 1.65 -10.14 1.55
N LEU A 32 2.83 -9.67 1.95
CA LEU A 32 4.10 -10.29 1.57
C LEU A 32 4.29 -11.67 2.21
N ASP A 33 3.93 -11.84 3.49
CA ASP A 33 4.01 -13.10 4.22
C ASP A 33 3.14 -14.19 3.60
N ARG A 34 2.04 -13.80 2.95
CA ARG A 34 1.17 -14.71 2.20
C ARG A 34 1.74 -15.09 0.83
N GLY A 35 2.95 -14.65 0.49
CA GLY A 35 3.60 -14.99 -0.78
C GLY A 35 2.97 -14.29 -1.98
N LEU A 36 2.36 -13.12 -1.80
CA LEU A 36 1.80 -12.38 -2.93
C LEU A 36 2.91 -11.92 -3.89
N GLU A 37 2.83 -12.38 -5.13
CA GLU A 37 3.60 -11.81 -6.23
C GLU A 37 2.83 -10.63 -6.84
N PHE A 38 3.39 -9.43 -6.71
CA PHE A 38 2.82 -8.21 -7.26
C PHE A 38 3.08 -8.13 -8.76
N THR A 39 2.29 -8.84 -9.56
CA THR A 39 2.24 -8.57 -11.00
C THR A 39 1.13 -7.58 -11.27
N THR A 40 1.51 -6.32 -11.42
CA THR A 40 0.59 -5.24 -11.83
C THR A 40 1.08 -4.70 -13.17
N ASP A 41 0.15 -4.47 -14.09
CA ASP A 41 0.46 -3.75 -15.32
C ASP A 41 0.49 -2.25 -15.02
N MET A 42 1.69 -1.70 -14.83
CA MET A 42 1.87 -0.29 -14.50
C MET A 42 1.30 0.65 -15.57
N ALA A 43 1.23 0.22 -16.83
CA ALA A 43 0.64 1.01 -17.91
C ALA A 43 -0.89 1.12 -17.78
N ALA A 44 -1.53 0.20 -17.07
CA ALA A 44 -2.96 0.20 -16.83
C ALA A 44 -3.39 1.00 -15.58
N ILE A 45 -2.44 1.46 -14.75
CA ILE A 45 -2.76 2.18 -13.52
C ILE A 45 -2.98 3.66 -13.82
N GLU A 46 -4.25 4.05 -13.88
CA GLU A 46 -4.62 5.46 -13.95
C GLU A 46 -4.64 6.09 -12.54
N ILE A 47 -3.71 7.00 -12.27
CA ILE A 47 -3.70 7.82 -11.04
C ILE A 47 -4.54 9.07 -11.28
N ARG A 48 -5.62 9.23 -10.52
CA ARG A 48 -6.49 10.42 -10.59
C ARG A 48 -6.43 11.26 -9.32
N GLY A 49 -6.78 12.54 -9.49
CA GLY A 49 -6.92 13.53 -8.43
C GLY A 49 -5.84 14.60 -8.49
N ASP A 50 -6.22 15.84 -8.16
CA ASP A 50 -5.30 16.98 -8.20
C ASP A 50 -4.51 17.08 -6.87
N LYS A 51 -5.23 17.31 -5.77
CA LYS A 51 -4.68 17.43 -4.40
C LYS A 51 -4.50 16.09 -3.68
N PHE A 52 -5.39 15.13 -3.95
CA PHE A 52 -5.34 13.78 -3.38
C PHE A 52 -5.29 12.77 -4.51
N ARG A 53 -4.11 12.18 -4.72
CA ARG A 53 -3.84 11.26 -5.81
C ARG A 53 -3.96 9.82 -5.36
N ARG A 54 -4.69 9.02 -6.13
CA ARG A 54 -4.79 7.57 -5.93
C ARG A 54 -5.07 6.85 -7.24
N PRO A 55 -4.68 5.58 -7.37
CA PRO A 55 -5.25 4.71 -8.38
C PRO A 55 -6.75 4.53 -8.13
N LEU A 56 -7.55 4.46 -9.19
CA LEU A 56 -8.97 4.11 -9.08
C LEU A 56 -9.17 2.63 -8.72
N SER A 57 -8.30 1.78 -9.26
CA SER A 57 -8.26 0.34 -9.00
C SER A 57 -6.82 -0.15 -9.09
N LEU A 58 -6.51 -1.20 -8.34
CA LEU A 58 -5.24 -1.90 -8.43
C LEU A 58 -5.52 -3.39 -8.56
N THR A 59 -5.23 -3.96 -9.73
CA THR A 59 -5.38 -5.40 -9.96
C THR A 59 -4.13 -6.12 -9.51
N LEU A 60 -4.33 -7.18 -8.73
CA LEU A 60 -3.28 -7.99 -8.15
C LEU A 60 -3.54 -9.46 -8.52
N ARG A 61 -2.48 -10.28 -8.65
CA ARG A 61 -2.58 -11.70 -8.98
C ARG A 61 -2.02 -12.56 -7.86
N TRP A 62 -2.78 -13.55 -7.39
CA TRP A 62 -2.31 -14.50 -6.38
C TRP A 62 -1.60 -15.68 -7.05
N PRO A 63 -0.40 -16.06 -6.61
CA PRO A 63 0.14 -17.37 -6.96
C PRO A 63 -0.82 -18.43 -6.40
N ARG A 64 -1.08 -19.47 -7.21
CA ARG A 64 -2.15 -20.46 -6.95
C ARG A 64 -1.94 -21.27 -5.66
N ASP A 65 -0.75 -21.20 -5.06
CA ASP A 65 -0.36 -22.03 -3.91
C ASP A 65 -0.75 -21.42 -2.55
N CYS A 66 -1.29 -20.19 -2.52
CA CYS A 66 -1.79 -19.57 -1.28
C CYS A 66 -3.10 -20.19 -0.73
N ALA A 67 -3.64 -21.22 -1.39
CA ALA A 67 -4.87 -21.92 -0.97
C ALA A 67 -4.62 -23.04 0.05
N ALA A 68 -3.38 -23.26 0.51
CA ALA A 68 -3.09 -24.18 1.60
C ALA A 68 -3.04 -23.43 2.94
N ASN A 69 -3.83 -23.87 3.92
CA ASN A 69 -3.91 -23.41 5.32
C ASN A 69 -5.02 -22.41 5.67
N ILE A 70 -6.24 -22.63 5.16
CA ILE A 70 -7.46 -22.31 5.95
C ILE A 70 -8.18 -23.62 6.27
N THR A 71 -7.51 -24.49 7.02
CA THR A 71 -8.14 -25.56 7.81
C THR A 71 -7.17 -25.92 8.91
N GLN A 72 -7.37 -25.33 10.09
CA GLN A 72 -7.47 -26.02 11.38
C GLN A 72 -7.99 -25.06 12.44
#